data_AF-A0A016UJI5-F1
#
_entry.id   AF-A0A016UJI5-F1
#
_cell.length_a   1.000
_cell.length_b   1.000
_cell.length_c   1.000
_cell.angle_alpha   90.00
_cell.angle_beta   90.00
_cell.angle_gamma   90.00
#
_symmetry.space_group_name_H-M   'P 1'
#
loop_
_entity.id
_entity.type
_entity.pdbx_description
1 polymer ?
#
loop_
_entity_poly.entity_id
_entity_poly.type
_entity_poly.pdbx_seq_one_letter_code
_entity_poly.pdbx_strand_id
1 'polypeptide(L)'
;MERRISVMEMRMLRWMGGITQLDRICNQDIRQRFGVVAKADKLREARLRWFGHVLPAKGDKVCRIGYDLDVQGKRPKRWLDTLLADLKLARIHPDQAHDRTIWRQRISKADPATKREKR
;
A
#
# COMPACT_ATOMS: atom_id res chain seq x y z
N MET A 1 11.67 1.13 3.23
CA MET A 1 11.01 -0.13 3.64
C MET A 1 10.41 -0.87 2.44
N GLU A 2 9.52 -0.24 1.67
CA GLU A 2 8.84 -0.87 0.53
C GLU A 2 9.79 -1.50 -0.50
N ARG A 3 10.88 -0.82 -0.87
CA ARG A 3 11.90 -1.37 -1.79
C ARG A 3 12.45 -2.73 -1.32
N ARG A 4 12.72 -2.90 -0.02
CA ARG A 4 13.21 -4.17 0.55
C ARG A 4 12.15 -5.26 0.47
N ILE A 5 10.89 -4.90 0.71
CA ILE A 5 9.75 -5.82 0.61
C ILE A 5 9.54 -6.26 -0.83
N SER A 6 9.62 -5.35 -1.80
CA SER A 6 9.51 -5.67 -3.24
C SER A 6 10.65 -6.59 -3.72
N VAL A 7 11.87 -6.40 -3.22
CA VAL A 7 12.99 -7.30 -3.52
C VAL A 7 12.76 -8.69 -2.94
N MET A 8 12.33 -8.76 -1.67
CA MET A 8 12.02 -10.04 -1.02
C MET A 8 10.89 -10.79 -1.72
N GLU A 9 9.79 -10.10 -2.04
CA GLU A 9 8.66 -10.64 -2.82
C GLU A 9 9.16 -11.25 -4.13
N MET A 10 9.92 -10.49 -4.92
CA MET A 10 10.40 -11.00 -6.21
C MET A 10 11.37 -12.17 -6.08
N ARG A 11 12.21 -12.17 -5.05
CA ARG A 11 13.10 -13.30 -4.75
C ARG A 11 12.30 -14.56 -4.45
N MET A 12 11.24 -14.45 -3.65
CA MET A 12 10.36 -15.57 -3.30
C MET A 12 9.59 -16.09 -4.51
N LEU A 13 8.98 -15.20 -5.31
CA LEU A 13 8.22 -15.60 -6.51
C LEU A 13 9.11 -16.29 -7.56
N ARG A 14 10.33 -15.77 -7.78
CA ARG A 14 11.30 -16.38 -8.70
C ARG A 14 11.73 -17.76 -8.21
N TRP A 15 12.04 -17.88 -6.92
CA TRP A 15 12.43 -19.16 -6.33
C TRP A 15 11.32 -20.21 -6.43
N MET A 16 10.08 -19.87 -6.07
CA MET A 16 8.94 -20.79 -6.17
C MET A 16 8.61 -21.19 -7.61
N GLY A 17 8.84 -20.30 -8.57
CA GLY A 17 8.58 -20.56 -9.99
C GLY A 17 9.74 -21.19 -10.74
N GLY A 18 10.89 -21.45 -10.09
CA GLY A 18 12.12 -21.88 -10.75
C GLY A 18 12.66 -20.89 -11.78
N ILE A 19 12.32 -19.60 -11.64
CA ILE A 19 12.64 -18.57 -12.64
C ILE A 19 14.02 -17.99 -12.35
N THR A 20 14.92 -18.18 -13.29
CA THR A 20 16.30 -17.71 -13.26
C THR A 20 16.44 -16.37 -14.00
N GLN A 21 17.68 -15.87 -14.06
CA GLN A 21 18.00 -14.67 -14.85
C GLN A 21 18.00 -14.96 -16.37
N LEU A 22 18.23 -16.21 -16.78
CA LEU A 22 18.28 -16.61 -18.19
C LEU A 22 16.92 -16.55 -18.88
N ASP A 23 15.84 -16.74 -18.10
CA ASP A 23 14.47 -16.69 -18.62
C ASP A 23 14.06 -15.29 -19.11
N ARG A 24 14.78 -14.24 -18.69
CA ARG A 24 14.54 -12.83 -19.07
C ARG A 24 13.08 -12.35 -18.86
N ILE A 25 12.32 -13.02 -18.01
CA ILE A 25 10.94 -12.66 -17.68
C ILE A 25 10.91 -11.43 -16.77
N CYS A 26 10.05 -10.46 -17.11
CA CYS A 26 9.92 -9.24 -16.33
C CYS A 26 9.17 -9.49 -15.01
N ASN A 27 9.38 -8.61 -14.02
CA ASN A 27 8.76 -8.78 -12.71
C ASN A 27 7.23 -8.63 -12.74
N GLN A 28 6.67 -7.93 -13.72
CA GLN A 28 5.22 -7.81 -13.88
C GLN A 28 4.61 -9.13 -14.36
N ASP A 29 5.22 -9.77 -15.36
CA ASP A 29 4.75 -11.07 -15.88
C ASP A 29 4.83 -12.16 -14.82
N ILE A 30 5.88 -12.15 -13.99
CA ILE A 30 6.00 -13.09 -12.86
C ILE A 30 4.82 -12.89 -11.90
N ARG A 31 4.53 -11.65 -11.51
CA ARG A 31 3.40 -11.36 -10.61
C ARG A 31 2.06 -11.75 -11.23
N GLN A 32 1.87 -11.50 -12.52
CA GLN A 32 0.67 -11.89 -13.26
C GLN A 32 0.51 -13.42 -13.29
N ARG A 33 1.59 -14.16 -13.54
CA ARG A 33 1.61 -15.63 -13.55
C ARG A 33 1.18 -16.21 -12.19
N PHE A 34 1.60 -15.57 -11.09
CA PHE A 34 1.21 -15.97 -9.74
C PHE A 34 -0.14 -15.37 -9.28
N GLY A 35 -0.78 -14.50 -10.07
CA GLY A 35 -2.02 -13.81 -9.69
C GLY A 35 -1.85 -12.92 -8.45
N VAL A 36 -0.67 -12.32 -8.26
CA VAL A 36 -0.36 -11.45 -7.12
C VAL A 36 -0.21 -10.01 -7.54
N VAL A 37 -0.72 -9.08 -6.74
CA VAL A 37 -0.42 -7.65 -6.85
C VAL A 37 0.87 -7.35 -6.11
N ALA A 38 1.63 -6.34 -6.56
CA ALA A 38 2.84 -5.92 -5.88
C ALA A 38 2.56 -5.58 -4.42
N LYS A 39 3.32 -6.18 -3.50
CA LYS A 39 3.14 -5.98 -2.06
C LYS A 39 3.26 -4.52 -1.63
N ALA A 40 4.06 -3.72 -2.35
CA ALA A 40 4.14 -2.28 -2.13
C ALA A 40 2.79 -1.56 -2.34
N ASP A 41 1.98 -1.98 -3.32
CA ASP A 41 0.67 -1.38 -3.55
C ASP A 41 -0.30 -1.71 -2.41
N LYS A 42 -0.18 -2.88 -1.79
CA LYS A 42 -0.95 -3.24 -0.59
C LYS A 42 -0.55 -2.45 0.65
N LEU A 43 0.75 -2.18 0.81
CA LEU A 43 1.23 -1.30 1.88
C LEU A 43 0.69 0.12 1.69
N ARG A 44 0.70 0.62 0.45
CA ARG A 44 0.08 1.91 0.11
C ARG A 44 -1.41 1.93 0.42
N GLU A 45 -2.14 0.90 -0.02
CA GLU A 45 -3.57 0.77 0.27
C GLU A 45 -3.84 0.79 1.78
N ALA A 46 -3.06 0.06 2.58
CA ALA A 46 -3.21 0.05 4.04
C ALA A 46 -3.00 1.43 4.67
N ARG A 47 -2.00 2.20 4.20
CA ARG A 47 -1.79 3.59 4.64
C ARG A 47 -2.96 4.50 4.28
N LEU A 48 -3.44 4.43 3.03
CA LEU A 48 -4.57 5.24 2.57
C LEU A 48 -5.87 4.84 3.25
N ARG A 49 -6.07 3.55 3.56
CA ARG A 49 -7.19 3.07 4.39
C ARG A 49 -7.14 3.72 5.77
N TRP A 50 -6.00 3.67 6.45
CA TRP A 50 -5.81 4.32 7.74
C TRP A 50 -6.11 5.83 7.66
N PHE A 51 -5.56 6.54 6.67
CA PHE A 51 -5.81 7.96 6.49
C PHE A 51 -7.29 8.28 6.26
N GLY A 52 -8.00 7.47 5.47
CA GLY A 52 -9.44 7.60 5.30
C GLY A 52 -10.24 7.36 6.58
N HIS A 53 -9.67 6.66 7.57
CA HIS A 53 -10.25 6.57 8.91
C HIS A 53 -9.95 7.78 9.79
N VAL A 54 -8.78 8.37 9.64
CA VAL A 54 -8.32 9.50 10.46
C VAL A 54 -8.91 10.83 10.02
N LEU A 55 -9.01 11.10 8.72
CA LEU A 55 -9.42 12.42 8.24
C LEU A 55 -10.84 12.81 8.71
N PRO A 56 -11.88 11.93 8.62
CA PRO A 56 -13.22 12.25 9.08
C PRO A 56 -13.43 12.03 10.60
N ALA A 57 -12.39 11.61 11.33
CA ALA A 57 -12.50 11.38 12.77
C ALA A 57 -12.61 12.71 13.52
N LYS A 58 -13.54 12.79 14.48
CA LYS A 58 -13.62 13.90 15.45
C LYS A 58 -12.33 14.02 16.25
N GLY A 59 -12.02 15.24 16.70
CA GLY A 59 -10.79 15.62 17.41
C GLY A 59 -10.44 14.72 18.59
N ASP A 60 -11.45 14.23 19.32
CA ASP A 60 -11.26 13.47 20.57
C ASP A 60 -10.78 12.02 20.33
N LYS A 61 -10.77 11.56 19.08
CA LYS A 61 -10.33 10.20 18.75
C LYS A 61 -8.80 10.13 18.73
N VAL A 62 -8.23 9.13 19.41
CA VAL A 62 -6.76 8.90 19.49
C VAL A 62 -6.06 8.99 18.13
N CYS A 63 -6.66 8.42 17.07
CA CYS A 63 -6.07 8.46 15.73
C CYS A 63 -5.96 9.89 15.17
N ARG A 64 -6.91 10.77 15.51
CA ARG A 64 -6.93 12.18 15.09
C ARG A 64 -5.92 12.98 15.90
N ILE A 65 -5.94 12.83 17.23
CA ILE A 65 -4.95 13.44 18.13
C ILE A 65 -3.52 13.10 17.69
N GLY A 66 -3.24 11.82 17.43
CA GLY A 66 -1.91 11.38 16.99
C GLY A 66 -1.51 11.89 15.60
N TYR A 67 -2.49 12.20 14.74
CA TYR A 67 -2.24 12.80 13.43
C TYR A 67 -1.94 14.30 13.54
N ASP A 68 -2.67 15.02 14.39
CA ASP A 68 -2.50 16.46 14.62
C ASP A 68 -1.31 16.77 15.55
N LEU A 69 -0.75 15.77 16.24
CA LEU A 69 0.36 15.94 17.20
C LEU A 69 1.68 16.34 16.52
N ASP A 70 2.02 17.62 16.64
CA ASP A 70 3.37 18.09 16.37
C ASP A 70 4.30 17.82 17.55
N VAL A 71 5.40 17.11 17.30
CA VAL A 71 6.40 16.79 18.32
C VAL A 71 7.69 17.44 17.90
N GLN A 72 8.23 18.33 18.73
CA GLN A 72 9.49 19.00 18.46
C GLN A 72 10.64 17.99 18.34
N GLY A 73 11.37 18.04 17.22
CA GLY A 73 12.54 17.20 16.94
C GLY A 73 12.73 16.85 15.46
N LYS A 74 13.94 16.42 15.10
CA LYS A 74 14.27 15.94 13.74
C LYS A 74 13.67 14.55 13.52
N ARG A 75 12.40 14.51 13.10
CA ARG A 75 11.71 13.27 12.71
C ARG A 75 12.35 12.71 11.42
N PRO A 76 12.72 11.41 11.38
CA PRO A 76 13.02 10.72 10.12
C PRO A 76 11.83 10.85 9.15
N LYS A 77 12.09 10.84 7.82
CA LYS A 77 11.10 11.05 6.72
C LYS A 77 9.65 10.80 7.16
N ARG A 78 8.86 11.88 7.26
CA ARG A 78 7.55 11.89 7.93
C ARG A 78 6.63 10.91 7.22
N TRP A 79 5.92 10.11 8.01
CA TRP A 79 4.75 9.35 7.57
C TRP A 79 3.83 10.17 6.64
N LEU A 80 3.65 11.45 6.99
CA LEU A 80 2.89 12.42 6.20
C LEU A 80 3.44 12.61 4.78
N ASP A 81 4.76 12.74 4.61
CA ASP A 81 5.39 12.92 3.29
C ASP A 81 5.15 11.69 2.40
N THR A 82 5.22 10.49 2.99
CA THR A 82 4.95 9.23 2.29
C THR A 82 3.47 9.15 1.88
N LEU A 83 2.57 9.51 2.80
CA LEU A 83 1.14 9.58 2.53
C LEU A 83 0.82 10.57 1.39
N LEU A 84 1.41 11.77 1.40
CA LEU A 84 1.22 12.76 0.34
C LEU A 84 1.75 12.25 -1.01
N ALA A 85 2.89 11.57 -1.02
CA ALA A 85 3.42 10.92 -2.22
C ALA A 85 2.48 9.81 -2.74
N ASP A 86 1.88 9.02 -1.85
CA ASP A 86 0.90 7.99 -2.21
C ASP A 86 -0.39 8.59 -2.81
N LEU A 87 -0.90 9.67 -2.22
CA LEU A 87 -2.06 10.41 -2.73
C LEU A 87 -1.77 10.98 -4.12
N LYS A 88 -0.58 11.56 -4.31
CA LYS A 88 -0.12 12.06 -5.60
C LYS A 88 -0.01 10.95 -6.65
N LEU A 89 0.55 9.80 -6.27
CA LEU A 89 0.69 8.65 -7.15
C LEU A 89 -0.68 8.07 -7.53
N ALA A 90 -1.62 8.01 -6.57
CA ALA A 90 -2.98 7.56 -6.81
C ALA A 90 -3.86 8.61 -7.51
N ARG A 91 -3.39 9.86 -7.64
CA ARG A 91 -4.15 11.02 -8.16
C ARG A 91 -5.46 11.26 -7.39
N ILE A 92 -5.39 11.14 -6.07
CA ILE A 92 -6.53 11.31 -5.16
C ILE A 92 -6.35 12.60 -4.37
N HIS A 93 -7.38 13.44 -4.34
CA HIS A 93 -7.40 14.60 -3.45
C HIS A 93 -7.74 14.15 -2.01
N PRO A 94 -7.05 14.63 -0.96
CA PRO A 94 -7.29 14.24 0.42
C PRO A 94 -8.77 14.31 0.85
N ASP A 95 -9.48 15.35 0.43
CA ASP A 95 -10.89 15.58 0.82
C ASP A 95 -11.84 14.48 0.35
N GLN A 96 -11.46 13.71 -0.67
CA GLN A 96 -12.25 12.56 -1.12
C GLN A 96 -12.37 11.47 -0.04
N ALA A 97 -11.55 11.52 1.01
CA ALA A 97 -11.65 10.60 2.15
C ALA A 97 -12.95 10.75 2.96
N HIS A 98 -13.67 11.87 2.82
CA HIS A 98 -14.98 12.07 3.45
C HIS A 98 -16.05 11.18 2.83
N ASP A 99 -15.98 10.89 1.53
CA ASP A 99 -16.83 9.89 0.89
C ASP A 99 -16.18 8.50 0.97
N ARG A 100 -16.70 7.66 1.87
CA ARG A 100 -16.18 6.31 2.10
C ARG A 100 -16.32 5.39 0.88
N THR A 101 -17.33 5.58 0.05
CA THR A 101 -17.57 4.72 -1.11
C THR A 101 -16.55 5.01 -2.19
N ILE A 102 -16.39 6.28 -2.55
CA ILE A 102 -15.39 6.75 -3.52
C ILE A 102 -13.98 6.43 -3.00
N TRP A 103 -13.72 6.68 -1.72
CA TRP A 103 -12.42 6.41 -1.11
C TRP A 103 -12.02 4.93 -1.23
N ARG A 104 -12.92 4.02 -0.82
CA ARG A 104 -12.67 2.57 -0.92
C ARG A 104 -12.42 2.15 -2.36
N GLN A 105 -13.24 2.61 -3.30
CA GLN A 105 -13.08 2.27 -4.72
C GLN A 105 -11.73 2.72 -5.28
N ARG A 106 -11.29 3.95 -4.96
CA ARG A 106 -10.04 4.51 -5.52
C ARG A 106 -8.77 3.92 -4.92
N ILE A 107 -8.77 3.57 -3.63
CA ILE A 107 -7.57 3.04 -2.96
C ILE A 107 -7.43 1.53 -3.09
N SER A 108 -8.52 0.83 -3.42
CA SER A 108 -8.56 -0.63 -3.44
C SER A 108 -7.52 -1.19 -4.41
N LYS A 109 -6.75 -2.16 -3.94
CA LYS A 109 -5.89 -3.01 -4.77
C LYS A 109 -6.39 -4.44 -4.65
N ALA A 110 -6.28 -5.22 -5.72
CA ALA A 110 -6.67 -6.63 -5.63
C ALA A 110 -5.81 -7.36 -4.59
N ASP A 111 -6.42 -8.23 -3.79
CA ASP A 111 -5.66 -9.06 -2.85
C ASP A 111 -4.75 -10.02 -3.62
N PRO A 112 -3.48 -10.18 -3.22
CA PRO A 112 -2.62 -11.16 -3.85
C PRO A 112 -3.15 -12.57 -3.55
N ALA A 113 -3.54 -13.29 -4.62
CA ALA A 113 -3.92 -14.69 -4.64
C ALA A 113 -4.91 -15.15 -3.54
N THR A 114 -6.19 -14.83 -3.67
CA THR A 114 -7.29 -15.53 -2.96
C THR A 114 -7.84 -16.70 -3.80
N LYS A 115 -6.99 -17.58 -4.34
CA LYS A 115 -7.46 -18.94 -4.64
C LYS A 115 -7.44 -19.74 -3.35
N ARG A 116 -8.45 -19.52 -2.49
CA ARG A 116 -8.81 -20.52 -1.48
C ARG A 116 -9.36 -21.71 -2.26
N GLU A 117 -8.52 -22.70 -2.49
CA GLU A 117 -8.95 -24.02 -2.90
C GLU A 117 -9.91 -24.52 -1.81
N LYS A 118 -11.20 -24.65 -2.15
CA LYS A 118 -12.19 -25.22 -1.24
C LYS A 118 -11.80 -26.69 -1.07
N ARG A 119 -11.27 -27.02 0.10
CA ARG A 119 -11.01 -28.38 0.53
C ARG A 119 -12.31 -29.05 0.98
#